data_AF-A0A969FHP1-F1
#
_entry.id   AF-A0A969FHP1-F1
#
_cell.length_a   1.000
_cell.length_b   1.000
_cell.length_c   1.000
_cell.angle_alpha   90.00
_cell.angle_beta   90.00
_cell.angle_gamma   90.00
#
_symmetry.space_group_name_H-M   'P 1'
#
loop_
_entity.id
_entity.type
_entity.pdbx_description
1 polymer ?
#
loop_
_entity_poly.entity_id
_entity_poly.type
_entity_poly.pdbx_seq_one_letter_code
_entity_poly.pdbx_strand_id
1 'polypeptide(L)'
;MAVNILALRHTLTCFSLLPILGTIATLTACKSAPPAATTTLQAKVEVGTVQGLQQGDRACYASIADAAGNVTQQFASPELCGQSALVGQSMRLFYEPVSIAAESCQGNPSCTETETVLSIVRTESLTAEANPAPAPPAQSAPPAAAPPVQPAQPAAPQPAAPQPAAPRPAAPQPAPATTSLGAGQYMGVAATGEDVYYGGMTLQCGDLPESDPCWRSPNVNYTIGNDSVFAIADCDRQVFTEVWVDSEMVAQDMAPQSEAIAQVISLACYDALGL
;
A
#
# COMPACT_ATOMS: atom_id res chain seq x y z
N MET A 1 21.43 6.38 -24.91
CA MET A 1 20.55 7.35 -25.61
C MET A 1 20.23 8.45 -24.61
N ALA A 2 20.74 9.66 -24.84
CA ALA A 2 20.61 10.77 -23.90
C ALA A 2 19.26 11.48 -24.14
N VAL A 3 18.43 11.57 -23.11
CA VAL A 3 17.16 12.31 -23.16
C VAL A 3 17.44 13.75 -22.74
N ASN A 4 17.19 14.64 -23.69
CA ASN A 4 17.33 16.08 -23.59
C ASN A 4 16.02 16.63 -22.98
N ILE A 5 16.03 17.09 -21.72
CA ILE A 5 14.86 17.75 -21.12
C ILE A 5 15.01 19.26 -21.36
N LEU A 6 14.25 19.74 -22.34
CA LEU A 6 14.13 21.15 -22.67
C LEU A 6 13.24 21.82 -21.60
N ALA A 7 13.87 22.50 -20.64
CA ALA A 7 13.18 23.34 -19.67
C ALA A 7 12.55 24.55 -20.37
N LEU A 8 11.23 24.58 -20.43
CA LEU A 8 10.42 25.64 -21.03
C LEU A 8 10.49 26.90 -20.13
N ARG A 9 11.43 27.80 -20.45
CA ARG A 9 11.57 29.11 -19.80
C ARG A 9 10.41 30.03 -20.20
N HIS A 10 9.36 30.08 -19.37
CA HIS A 10 8.36 31.13 -19.44
C HIS A 10 9.00 32.45 -18.99
N THR A 11 9.36 33.27 -19.98
CA THR A 11 9.91 34.61 -19.78
C THR A 11 8.71 35.57 -19.70
N LEU A 12 8.16 35.78 -18.50
CA LEU A 12 7.17 36.84 -18.28
C LEU A 12 7.89 38.19 -18.25
N THR A 13 7.98 38.81 -19.42
CA THR A 13 8.36 40.21 -19.61
C THR A 13 7.25 41.11 -19.10
N CYS A 14 7.41 41.61 -17.88
CA CYS A 14 6.59 42.69 -17.33
C CYS A 14 7.03 44.01 -17.99
N PHE A 15 6.50 44.30 -19.18
CA PHE A 15 6.81 45.51 -19.94
C PHE A 15 5.87 46.65 -19.50
N SER A 16 6.36 47.50 -18.60
CA SER A 16 5.73 48.73 -18.15
C SER A 16 6.07 49.89 -19.10
N LEU A 17 5.04 50.57 -19.64
CA LEU A 17 5.16 51.87 -20.31
C LEU A 17 4.23 52.91 -19.63
N LEU A 18 4.86 54.03 -19.25
CA LEU A 18 4.47 55.24 -18.46
C LEU A 18 3.26 56.07 -18.98
N PRO A 19 2.89 57.22 -18.33
CA PRO A 19 2.82 57.62 -16.91
C PRO A 19 1.48 58.33 -16.56
N ILE A 20 1.23 58.75 -15.32
CA ILE A 20 0.69 60.09 -14.91
C ILE A 20 0.43 60.10 -13.39
N LEU A 21 0.71 61.28 -12.82
CA LEU A 21 0.73 61.72 -11.43
C LEU A 21 -0.22 61.01 -10.44
N GLY A 22 0.37 60.64 -9.29
CA GLY A 22 -0.30 60.75 -8.00
C GLY A 22 -1.02 59.49 -7.50
N THR A 23 -0.28 58.44 -7.15
CA THR A 23 -0.77 57.45 -6.18
C THR A 23 0.41 56.69 -5.57
N ILE A 24 0.44 56.56 -4.25
CA ILE A 24 1.45 55.80 -3.50
C ILE A 24 1.17 54.32 -3.79
N ALA A 25 1.86 53.76 -4.78
CA ALA A 25 1.79 52.34 -5.09
C ALA A 25 2.53 51.55 -4.00
N THR A 26 1.78 50.91 -3.11
CA THR A 26 2.30 49.89 -2.22
C THR A 26 2.85 48.73 -3.06
N LEU A 27 4.17 48.55 -3.07
CA LEU A 27 4.81 47.38 -3.64
C LEU A 27 4.42 46.15 -2.81
N THR A 28 3.31 45.51 -3.18
CA THR A 28 2.96 44.18 -2.70
C THR A 28 4.02 43.22 -3.22
N ALA A 29 4.95 42.83 -2.34
CA ALA A 29 5.95 41.82 -2.65
C ALA A 29 5.26 40.56 -3.19
N CYS A 30 5.63 40.12 -4.39
CA CYS A 30 5.26 38.81 -4.91
C CYS A 30 5.83 37.75 -3.94
N LYS A 31 5.02 37.31 -2.98
CA LYS A 31 5.33 36.16 -2.15
C LYS A 31 5.36 34.96 -3.09
N SER A 32 6.56 34.50 -3.44
CA SER A 32 6.77 33.30 -4.24
C SER A 32 5.93 32.18 -3.62
N ALA A 33 5.00 31.62 -4.39
CA ALA A 33 4.25 30.46 -3.95
C ALA A 33 5.27 29.37 -3.56
N PRO A 34 5.16 28.75 -2.39
CA PRO A 34 6.02 27.64 -2.03
C PRO A 34 5.93 26.57 -3.14
N PRO A 35 7.03 25.90 -3.49
CA PRO A 35 7.00 24.80 -4.45
C PRO A 35 5.93 23.81 -3.99
N ALA A 36 5.02 23.46 -4.90
CA ALA A 36 3.97 22.50 -4.61
C ALA A 36 4.62 21.21 -4.11
N ALA A 37 4.31 20.82 -2.87
CA ALA A 37 4.75 19.56 -2.32
C ALA A 37 4.27 18.45 -3.26
N THR A 38 5.21 17.67 -3.79
CA THR A 38 4.92 16.55 -4.68
C THR A 38 4.46 15.41 -3.79
N THR A 39 3.16 15.36 -3.48
CA THR A 39 2.60 14.22 -2.73
C THR A 39 2.78 12.98 -3.58
N THR A 40 3.61 12.06 -3.11
CA THR A 40 3.85 10.79 -3.79
C THR A 40 2.55 9.97 -3.72
N LEU A 41 1.95 9.70 -4.88
CA LEU A 41 0.79 8.82 -4.95
C LEU A 41 1.27 7.39 -4.70
N GLN A 42 0.85 6.81 -3.58
CA GLN A 42 1.18 5.43 -3.21
C GLN A 42 -0.06 4.55 -3.30
N ALA A 43 0.14 3.30 -3.70
CA ALA A 43 -0.91 2.28 -3.68
C ALA A 43 -1.49 2.16 -2.26
N LYS A 44 -2.79 1.94 -2.16
CA LYS A 44 -3.48 1.79 -0.87
C LYS A 44 -4.64 0.82 -0.98
N VAL A 45 -5.08 0.30 0.15
CA VAL A 45 -6.29 -0.53 0.26
C VAL A 45 -7.27 0.15 1.20
N GLU A 46 -8.54 0.23 0.82
CA GLU A 46 -9.59 0.86 1.61
C GLU A 46 -10.86 0.00 1.60
N VAL A 47 -11.72 0.17 2.61
CA VAL A 47 -13.06 -0.43 2.63
C VAL A 47 -14.09 0.66 2.38
N GLY A 48 -14.98 0.43 1.43
CA GLY A 48 -16.04 1.39 1.10
C GLY A 48 -17.25 0.73 0.46
N THR A 49 -18.36 1.46 0.40
CA THR A 49 -19.58 1.03 -0.29
C THR A 49 -19.67 1.74 -1.63
N VAL A 50 -19.78 0.99 -2.73
CA VAL A 50 -19.90 1.57 -4.07
C VAL A 50 -21.33 2.09 -4.24
N GLN A 51 -21.51 3.40 -4.26
CA GLN A 51 -22.83 4.04 -4.44
C GLN A 51 -23.21 4.23 -5.91
N GLY A 52 -22.22 4.31 -6.79
CA GLY A 52 -22.45 4.51 -8.21
C GLY A 52 -21.18 4.36 -9.03
N LEU A 53 -21.35 4.00 -10.29
CA LEU A 53 -20.28 3.88 -11.28
C LEU A 53 -20.74 4.60 -12.55
N GLN A 54 -19.93 5.52 -13.04
CA GLN A 54 -20.23 6.30 -14.23
C GLN A 54 -19.05 6.27 -15.18
N GLN A 55 -19.31 5.83 -16.41
CA GLN A 55 -18.31 5.86 -17.46
C GLN A 55 -18.00 7.31 -17.83
N GLY A 56 -16.74 7.69 -17.65
CA GLY A 56 -16.21 8.99 -17.98
C GLY A 56 -15.45 9.02 -19.30
N ASP A 57 -15.05 10.23 -19.66
CA ASP A 57 -14.18 10.56 -20.78
C ASP A 57 -12.71 10.18 -20.52
N ARG A 58 -12.27 10.26 -19.26
CA ARG A 58 -10.87 10.02 -18.87
C ARG A 58 -10.67 8.73 -18.08
N ALA A 59 -11.69 8.30 -17.33
CA ALA A 59 -11.66 7.15 -16.43
C ALA A 59 -13.09 6.70 -16.09
N CYS A 60 -13.21 5.63 -15.32
CA CYS A 60 -14.45 5.34 -14.61
C CYS A 60 -14.53 6.25 -13.37
N TYR A 61 -15.66 6.91 -13.13
CA TYR A 61 -15.91 7.67 -11.91
C TYR A 61 -16.74 6.80 -10.95
N ALA A 62 -16.18 6.49 -9.79
CA ALA A 62 -16.85 5.72 -8.74
C ALA A 62 -17.24 6.64 -7.59
N SER A 63 -18.50 6.58 -7.18
CA SER A 63 -18.96 7.23 -5.94
C SER A 63 -18.82 6.23 -4.80
N ILE A 64 -17.91 6.49 -3.86
CA ILE A 64 -17.60 5.59 -2.74
C ILE A 64 -18.06 6.24 -1.44
N ALA A 65 -18.87 5.52 -0.66
CA ALA A 65 -19.20 5.88 0.71
C ALA A 65 -18.22 5.21 1.69
N ASP A 66 -17.58 6.01 2.55
CA ASP A 66 -16.74 5.50 3.64
C ASP A 66 -17.60 4.95 4.81
N ALA A 67 -16.94 4.46 5.86
CA ALA A 67 -17.61 3.95 7.06
C ALA A 67 -18.42 5.01 7.83
N ALA A 68 -18.10 6.30 7.65
CA ALA A 68 -18.83 7.41 8.22
C ALA A 68 -20.02 7.86 7.34
N GLY A 69 -20.19 7.27 6.15
CA GLY A 69 -21.22 7.61 5.18
C GLY A 69 -20.88 8.80 4.30
N ASN A 70 -19.65 9.34 4.35
CA ASN A 70 -19.24 10.40 3.45
C ASN A 70 -19.03 9.83 2.04
N VAL A 71 -19.67 10.44 1.06
CA VAL A 71 -19.56 10.03 -0.34
C VAL A 71 -18.50 10.88 -1.03
N THR A 72 -17.50 10.20 -1.60
CA THR A 72 -16.44 10.81 -2.41
C THR A 72 -16.48 10.28 -3.83
N GLN A 73 -16.15 11.12 -4.80
CA GLN A 73 -15.94 10.69 -6.17
C GLN A 73 -14.47 10.33 -6.36
N GLN A 74 -14.21 9.13 -6.87
CA GLN A 74 -12.86 8.60 -7.05
C GLN A 74 -12.70 8.02 -8.46
N PHE A 75 -11.46 7.93 -8.93
CA PHE A 75 -11.15 7.28 -10.20
C PHE A 75 -11.15 5.77 -10.04
N ALA A 76 -11.61 5.07 -11.07
CA ALA A 76 -11.66 3.62 -11.15
C ALA A 76 -11.23 3.15 -12.54
N SER A 77 -10.82 1.88 -12.63
CA SER A 77 -10.48 1.27 -13.89
C SER A 77 -11.72 1.15 -14.80
N PRO A 78 -11.56 1.27 -16.13
CA PRO A 78 -12.68 1.15 -17.06
C PRO A 78 -13.47 -0.16 -16.94
N GLU A 79 -12.81 -1.25 -16.52
CA GLU A 79 -13.40 -2.58 -16.34
C GLU A 79 -14.43 -2.62 -15.22
N LEU A 80 -14.30 -1.75 -14.20
CA LEU A 80 -15.26 -1.67 -13.10
C LEU A 80 -16.57 -1.01 -13.54
N CYS A 81 -16.52 -0.05 -14.47
CA CYS A 81 -17.71 0.69 -14.92
C CYS A 81 -18.78 -0.18 -15.59
N GLY A 82 -18.41 -1.35 -16.12
CA GLY A 82 -19.36 -2.32 -16.67
C GLY A 82 -20.07 -3.17 -15.62
N GLN A 83 -19.67 -3.09 -14.35
CA GLN A 83 -20.09 -4.01 -13.29
C GLN A 83 -21.13 -3.37 -12.37
N SER A 84 -22.34 -3.15 -12.88
CA SER A 84 -23.46 -2.58 -12.10
C SER A 84 -23.81 -3.39 -10.84
N ALA A 85 -23.47 -4.68 -10.80
CA ALA A 85 -23.65 -5.54 -9.63
C ALA A 85 -22.84 -5.10 -8.40
N LEU A 86 -21.80 -4.28 -8.58
CA LEU A 86 -21.02 -3.75 -7.46
C LEU A 86 -21.75 -2.62 -6.71
N VAL A 87 -22.74 -1.97 -7.34
CA VAL A 87 -23.46 -0.85 -6.73
C VAL A 87 -24.29 -1.33 -5.53
N GLY A 88 -24.16 -0.64 -4.40
CA GLY A 88 -24.73 -0.98 -3.11
C GLY A 88 -23.94 -2.01 -2.31
N GLN A 89 -22.86 -2.58 -2.86
CA GLN A 89 -22.03 -3.56 -2.16
C GLN A 89 -20.94 -2.87 -1.34
N SER A 90 -20.70 -3.41 -0.14
CA SER A 90 -19.51 -3.09 0.65
C SER A 90 -18.34 -3.93 0.13
N MET A 91 -17.29 -3.25 -0.29
CA MET A 91 -16.17 -3.85 -1.00
C MET A 91 -14.86 -3.39 -0.37
N ARG A 92 -13.85 -4.23 -0.51
CA ARG A 92 -12.44 -3.84 -0.39
C ARG A 92 -11.98 -3.30 -1.73
N LEU A 93 -11.37 -2.13 -1.70
CA LEU A 93 -10.98 -1.32 -2.85
C LEU A 93 -9.45 -1.26 -2.89
N PHE A 94 -8.86 -1.68 -3.99
CA PHE A 94 -7.42 -1.64 -4.20
C PHE A 94 -7.07 -0.50 -5.15
N TYR A 95 -6.20 0.39 -4.70
CA TYR A 95 -5.81 1.59 -5.42
C TYR A 95 -4.37 1.48 -5.91
N GLU A 96 -4.14 1.91 -7.14
CA GLU A 96 -2.81 2.05 -7.71
C GLU A 96 -2.64 3.41 -8.40
N PRO A 97 -1.40 3.95 -8.43
CA PRO A 97 -1.09 5.12 -9.26
C PRO A 97 -1.17 4.72 -10.73
N VAL A 98 -2.07 5.36 -11.48
CA VAL A 98 -2.24 5.14 -12.91
C VAL A 98 -2.15 6.46 -13.66
N SER A 99 -1.54 6.42 -14.85
CA SER A 99 -1.52 7.56 -15.75
C SER A 99 -2.81 7.62 -16.57
N ILE A 100 -3.57 8.70 -16.42
CA ILE A 100 -4.77 8.99 -17.21
C ILE A 100 -4.54 10.24 -18.06
N ALA A 101 -5.39 10.48 -19.06
CA ALA A 101 -5.37 11.75 -19.79
C ALA A 101 -5.52 12.91 -18.79
N ALA A 102 -4.72 13.97 -18.92
CA ALA A 102 -4.77 15.10 -17.99
C ALA A 102 -6.11 15.86 -18.08
N GLU A 103 -6.52 16.55 -17.02
CA GLU A 103 -7.74 17.37 -17.03
C GLU A 103 -7.70 18.45 -18.13
N SER A 104 -6.51 18.98 -18.42
CA SER A 104 -6.25 19.93 -19.52
C SER A 104 -6.70 19.41 -20.89
N CYS A 105 -6.81 18.09 -21.07
CA CYS A 105 -7.23 17.48 -22.33
C CYS A 105 -8.73 17.63 -22.64
N GLN A 106 -9.59 17.89 -21.63
CA GLN A 106 -11.05 18.09 -21.81
C GLN A 106 -11.74 17.06 -22.74
N GLY A 107 -11.36 15.78 -22.63
CA GLY A 107 -11.92 14.70 -23.45
C GLY A 107 -11.44 14.65 -24.91
N ASN A 108 -10.43 15.42 -25.31
CA ASN A 108 -9.85 15.36 -26.64
C ASN A 108 -8.97 14.10 -26.82
N PRO A 109 -9.34 13.14 -27.69
CA PRO A 109 -8.60 11.90 -27.88
C PRO A 109 -7.22 12.09 -28.55
N SER A 110 -6.96 13.26 -29.15
CA SER A 110 -5.64 13.59 -29.73
C SER A 110 -4.68 14.22 -28.72
N CYS A 111 -5.14 14.50 -27.50
CA CYS A 111 -4.31 15.06 -26.44
C CYS A 111 -3.35 13.99 -25.91
N THR A 112 -2.08 14.35 -25.73
CA THR A 112 -1.04 13.43 -25.23
C THR A 112 -0.61 13.74 -23.80
N GLU A 113 -1.17 14.79 -23.19
CA GLU A 113 -0.90 15.14 -21.81
C GLU A 113 -1.55 14.10 -20.88
N THR A 114 -0.76 13.65 -19.90
CA THR A 114 -1.21 12.67 -18.91
C THR A 114 -0.90 13.18 -17.52
N GLU A 115 -1.67 12.74 -16.55
CA GLU A 115 -1.40 12.94 -15.14
C GLU A 115 -1.55 11.61 -14.40
N THR A 116 -0.79 11.44 -13.32
CA THR A 116 -0.88 10.27 -12.48
C THR A 116 -1.91 10.53 -11.37
N VAL A 117 -2.86 9.62 -11.21
CA VAL A 117 -3.87 9.67 -10.15
C VAL A 117 -3.96 8.31 -9.44
N LEU A 118 -4.48 8.29 -8.22
CA LEU A 118 -4.88 7.04 -7.58
C LEU A 118 -6.21 6.57 -8.19
N SER A 119 -6.24 5.34 -8.69
CA SER A 119 -7.42 4.72 -9.28
C SER A 119 -7.70 3.37 -8.67
N ILE A 120 -8.98 3.04 -8.48
CA ILE A 120 -9.44 1.73 -8.04
C ILE A 120 -9.24 0.73 -9.18
N VAL A 121 -8.27 -0.17 -9.04
CA VAL A 121 -7.92 -1.16 -10.07
C VAL A 121 -8.56 -2.53 -9.84
N ARG A 122 -8.92 -2.83 -8.58
CA ARG A 122 -9.56 -4.09 -8.18
C ARG A 122 -10.53 -3.86 -7.04
N THR A 123 -11.59 -4.65 -7.01
CA THR A 123 -12.53 -4.71 -5.90
C THR A 123 -12.73 -6.15 -5.46
N GLU A 124 -12.92 -6.36 -4.17
CA GLU A 124 -13.23 -7.66 -3.57
C GLU A 124 -14.44 -7.49 -2.66
N SER A 125 -15.42 -8.39 -2.77
CA SER A 125 -16.62 -8.32 -1.93
C SER A 125 -16.30 -8.66 -0.48
N LEU A 126 -16.72 -7.80 0.45
CA LEU A 126 -16.62 -8.07 1.89
C LEU A 126 -17.75 -8.94 2.42
N THR A 127 -18.71 -9.29 1.56
CA THR A 127 -19.74 -10.26 1.90
C THR A 127 -19.03 -11.54 2.28
N ALA A 128 -19.01 -11.76 3.61
CA ALA A 128 -18.34 -12.86 4.26
C ALA A 128 -18.56 -14.13 3.48
N GLU A 129 -17.51 -14.93 3.43
CA GLU A 129 -17.47 -16.31 3.02
C GLU A 129 -18.55 -17.13 3.77
N ALA A 130 -19.82 -16.94 3.43
CA ALA A 130 -20.82 -17.98 3.50
C ALA A 130 -20.47 -18.90 2.33
N ASN A 131 -19.40 -19.66 2.51
CA ASN A 131 -19.06 -20.83 1.75
C ASN A 131 -20.37 -21.63 1.60
N PRO A 132 -21.02 -21.69 0.43
CA PRO A 132 -22.06 -22.68 0.23
C PRO A 132 -21.29 -23.99 0.26
N ALA A 133 -21.44 -24.75 1.35
CA ALA A 133 -20.86 -26.07 1.50
C ALA A 133 -20.94 -26.78 0.14
N PRO A 134 -19.81 -27.30 -0.40
CA PRO A 134 -19.80 -27.92 -1.71
C PRO A 134 -20.93 -28.94 -1.76
N ALA A 135 -21.92 -28.71 -2.63
CA ALA A 135 -22.94 -29.70 -2.89
C ALA A 135 -22.21 -31.00 -3.22
N PRO A 136 -22.53 -32.13 -2.56
CA PRO A 136 -21.82 -33.38 -2.76
C PRO A 136 -21.82 -33.70 -4.26
N PRO A 137 -20.65 -33.99 -4.87
CA PRO A 137 -20.59 -34.30 -6.29
C PRO A 137 -21.37 -35.60 -6.53
N ALA A 138 -22.59 -35.47 -7.04
CA ALA A 138 -23.29 -36.59 -7.64
C ALA A 138 -22.73 -36.79 -9.05
N GLN A 139 -21.62 -37.51 -9.19
CA GLN A 139 -21.23 -38.12 -10.46
C GLN A 139 -20.32 -39.33 -10.26
N SER A 140 -20.82 -40.45 -10.79
CA SER A 140 -20.24 -41.78 -10.83
C SER A 140 -18.86 -41.78 -11.52
N ALA A 141 -17.90 -42.45 -10.89
CA ALA A 141 -16.55 -42.63 -11.40
C ALA A 141 -16.47 -43.47 -12.68
N PRO A 142 -15.73 -43.02 -13.72
CA PRO A 142 -15.13 -43.89 -14.72
C PRO A 142 -13.81 -44.51 -14.21
N PRO A 143 -13.40 -45.69 -14.72
CA PRO A 143 -12.20 -46.39 -14.24
C PRO A 143 -10.90 -45.67 -14.63
N ALA A 144 -9.96 -45.72 -13.68
CA ALA A 144 -8.65 -45.10 -13.72
C ALA A 144 -7.78 -45.58 -14.89
N ALA A 145 -7.20 -44.63 -15.63
CA ALA A 145 -6.05 -44.86 -16.50
C ALA A 145 -4.76 -44.75 -15.68
N ALA A 146 -3.83 -45.68 -15.90
CA ALA A 146 -2.56 -45.75 -15.19
C ALA A 146 -1.65 -44.55 -15.49
N PRO A 147 -0.89 -44.04 -14.51
CA PRO A 147 0.03 -42.92 -14.71
C PRO A 147 1.28 -43.36 -15.51
N PRO A 148 1.84 -42.48 -16.36
CA PRO A 148 3.11 -42.74 -17.03
C PRO A 148 4.29 -42.66 -16.06
N VAL A 149 5.23 -43.59 -16.24
CA VAL A 149 6.49 -43.72 -15.49
C VAL A 149 7.40 -42.53 -15.82
N GLN A 150 7.72 -41.69 -14.82
CA GLN A 150 8.72 -40.63 -14.94
C GLN A 150 10.14 -41.21 -14.77
N PRO A 151 11.12 -40.82 -15.61
CA PRO A 151 12.52 -41.18 -15.40
C PRO A 151 13.13 -40.42 -14.21
N ALA A 152 13.97 -41.12 -13.45
CA ALA A 152 14.60 -40.62 -12.23
C ALA A 152 15.44 -39.35 -12.45
N GLN A 153 15.18 -38.32 -11.65
CA GLN A 153 16.00 -37.11 -11.57
C GLN A 153 17.32 -37.38 -10.82
N PRO A 154 18.47 -36.83 -11.27
CA PRO A 154 19.74 -36.89 -10.55
C PRO A 154 19.70 -36.11 -9.23
N ALA A 155 20.33 -36.67 -8.19
CA ALA A 155 20.42 -36.07 -6.86
C ALA A 155 21.17 -34.73 -6.89
N ALA A 156 20.55 -33.70 -6.30
CA ALA A 156 21.19 -32.41 -6.06
C ALA A 156 22.29 -32.52 -4.97
N PRO A 157 23.38 -31.74 -5.06
CA PRO A 157 24.43 -31.72 -4.06
C PRO A 157 23.93 -31.19 -2.71
N GLN A 158 24.32 -31.86 -1.63
CA GLN A 158 23.98 -31.48 -0.25
C GLN A 158 24.65 -30.14 0.14
N PRO A 159 23.91 -29.22 0.80
CA PRO A 159 24.48 -27.99 1.35
C PRO A 159 25.51 -28.27 2.45
N ALA A 160 26.53 -27.41 2.51
CA ALA A 160 27.56 -27.45 3.55
C ALA A 160 26.98 -27.24 4.95
N ALA A 161 27.62 -27.87 5.95
CA ALA A 161 27.21 -27.84 7.35
C ALA A 161 27.16 -26.41 7.92
N PRO A 162 26.19 -26.10 8.79
CA PRO A 162 26.06 -24.78 9.41
C PRO A 162 27.23 -24.46 10.34
N GLN A 163 27.73 -23.24 10.25
CA GLN A 163 28.75 -22.70 11.14
C GLN A 163 28.19 -22.50 12.57
N PRO A 164 29.02 -22.57 13.63
CA PRO A 164 28.58 -22.34 15.00
C PRO A 164 28.08 -20.91 15.20
N ALA A 165 26.87 -20.77 15.73
CA ALA A 165 26.28 -19.46 16.06
C ALA A 165 27.06 -18.74 17.16
N ALA A 166 27.26 -17.44 16.98
CA ALA A 166 27.78 -16.54 18.01
C ALA A 166 26.85 -16.51 19.24
N PRO A 167 27.37 -16.16 20.44
CA PRO A 167 26.55 -16.04 21.65
C PRO A 167 25.42 -15.03 21.45
N ARG A 168 24.17 -15.50 21.61
CA ARG A 168 22.96 -14.67 21.52
C ARG A 168 22.99 -13.56 22.58
N PRO A 169 22.70 -12.30 22.21
CA PRO A 169 22.31 -11.26 23.16
C PRO A 169 21.13 -11.72 24.02
N ALA A 170 21.03 -11.21 25.25
CA ALA A 170 19.88 -11.48 26.11
C ALA A 170 18.58 -11.10 25.38
N ALA A 171 17.59 -12.00 25.40
CA ALA A 171 16.30 -11.77 24.77
C ALA A 171 15.70 -10.44 25.26
N PRO A 172 15.18 -9.57 24.38
CA PRO A 172 14.46 -8.38 24.78
C PRO A 172 13.35 -8.78 25.76
N GLN A 173 13.27 -8.09 26.89
CA GLN A 173 12.13 -8.31 27.79
C GLN A 173 10.85 -7.95 27.02
N PRO A 174 9.81 -8.82 27.04
CA PRO A 174 8.56 -8.55 26.34
C PRO A 174 8.02 -7.19 26.79
N ALA A 175 7.75 -6.33 25.82
CA ALA A 175 7.11 -5.04 26.08
C ALA A 175 5.81 -5.30 26.87
N PRO A 176 5.45 -4.41 27.82
CA PRO A 176 4.23 -4.58 28.60
C PRO A 176 3.04 -4.72 27.66
N ALA A 177 2.23 -5.76 27.89
CA ALA A 177 1.03 -6.05 27.12
C ALA A 177 0.17 -4.79 26.98
N THR A 178 0.15 -4.21 25.79
CA THR A 178 -0.67 -3.06 25.47
C THR A 178 -2.12 -3.51 25.40
N THR A 179 -2.93 -2.94 26.29
CA THR A 179 -4.39 -2.95 26.27
C THR A 179 -4.92 -2.80 24.84
N SER A 180 -5.68 -3.79 24.36
CA SER A 180 -6.48 -3.81 23.12
C SER A 180 -6.59 -2.44 22.44
N LEU A 181 -5.63 -2.13 21.57
CA LEU A 181 -5.69 -0.93 20.73
C LEU A 181 -6.91 -1.07 19.81
N GLY A 182 -7.59 0.06 19.54
CA GLY A 182 -8.71 0.12 18.60
C GLY A 182 -8.35 -0.55 17.27
N ALA A 183 -9.37 -1.05 16.57
CA ALA A 183 -9.22 -1.77 15.31
C ALA A 183 -8.14 -1.12 14.43
N GLY A 184 -7.01 -1.81 14.27
CA GLY A 184 -5.83 -1.28 13.57
C GLY A 184 -6.14 -0.88 12.13
N GLN A 185 -5.18 -0.26 11.46
CA GLN A 185 -5.35 0.04 10.03
C GLN A 185 -5.32 -1.27 9.24
N TYR A 186 -6.35 -1.52 8.44
CA TYR A 186 -6.42 -2.73 7.61
C TYR A 186 -5.33 -2.70 6.52
N MET A 187 -4.53 -3.76 6.41
CA MET A 187 -3.37 -3.83 5.49
C MET A 187 -3.53 -4.84 4.35
N GLY A 188 -4.56 -5.69 4.38
CA GLY A 188 -4.74 -6.75 3.40
C GLY A 188 -4.76 -8.14 4.04
N VAL A 189 -4.62 -9.17 3.21
CA VAL A 189 -4.72 -10.57 3.64
C VAL A 189 -3.33 -11.20 3.70
N ALA A 190 -3.04 -11.95 4.75
CA ALA A 190 -1.83 -12.74 4.91
C ALA A 190 -1.79 -13.92 3.93
N ALA A 191 -0.62 -14.55 3.77
CA ALA A 191 -0.49 -15.78 2.98
C ALA A 191 -1.36 -16.93 3.53
N THR A 192 -1.75 -16.87 4.81
CA THR A 192 -2.66 -17.82 5.45
C THR A 192 -4.13 -17.64 5.06
N GLY A 193 -4.48 -16.54 4.38
CA GLY A 193 -5.87 -16.16 4.10
C GLY A 193 -6.53 -15.31 5.19
N GLU A 194 -5.79 -14.96 6.24
CA GLU A 194 -6.31 -14.17 7.36
C GLU A 194 -6.09 -12.67 7.18
N ASP A 195 -7.01 -11.87 7.71
CA ASP A 195 -6.91 -10.41 7.65
C ASP A 195 -5.75 -9.87 8.49
N VAL A 196 -5.02 -8.89 7.95
CA VAL A 196 -3.89 -8.23 8.61
C VAL A 196 -4.26 -6.81 8.98
N TYR A 197 -4.03 -6.43 10.24
CA TYR A 197 -4.24 -5.07 10.73
C TYR A 197 -2.97 -4.52 11.35
N TYR A 198 -2.52 -3.35 10.92
CA TYR A 198 -1.41 -2.62 11.53
C TYR A 198 -1.88 -1.95 12.84
N GLY A 199 -1.26 -2.33 13.95
CA GLY A 199 -1.52 -1.80 15.29
C GLY A 199 -0.62 -0.63 15.68
N GLY A 200 0.35 -0.25 14.83
CA GLY A 200 1.28 0.85 15.06
C GLY A 200 2.72 0.38 15.29
N MET A 201 3.59 1.33 15.58
CA MET A 201 5.00 1.08 15.89
C MET A 201 5.44 1.78 17.18
N THR A 202 6.56 1.33 17.73
CA THR A 202 7.25 1.98 18.85
C THR A 202 8.75 1.91 18.60
N LEU A 203 9.46 3.00 18.91
CA LEU A 203 10.91 3.07 18.81
C LEU A 203 11.50 2.80 20.19
N GLN A 204 12.40 1.81 20.30
CA GLN A 204 13.09 1.48 21.55
C GLN A 204 14.54 1.97 21.55
N CYS A 205 14.75 3.21 21.11
CA CYS A 205 16.09 3.80 20.99
C CYS A 205 16.53 4.63 22.21
N GLY A 206 15.62 4.89 23.16
CA GLY A 206 15.93 5.70 24.35
C GLY A 206 16.44 7.08 23.98
N ASP A 207 17.57 7.49 24.58
CA ASP A 207 18.22 8.80 24.35
C ASP A 207 19.29 8.76 23.22
N LEU A 208 19.31 7.72 22.40
CA LEU A 208 20.26 7.62 21.29
C LEU A 208 20.00 8.73 20.25
N PRO A 209 21.06 9.29 19.63
CA PRO A 209 20.89 10.31 18.60
C PRO A 209 20.09 9.78 17.41
N GLU A 210 19.33 10.63 16.71
CA GLU A 210 18.52 10.23 15.54
C GLU A 210 19.33 9.56 14.41
N SER A 211 20.64 9.78 14.37
CA SER A 211 21.54 9.11 13.41
C SER A 211 21.86 7.65 13.76
N ASP A 212 21.49 7.19 14.96
CA ASP A 212 21.79 5.84 15.42
C ASP A 212 21.00 4.80 14.60
N PRO A 213 21.63 3.68 14.19
CA PRO A 213 20.97 2.60 13.46
C PRO A 213 19.69 2.09 14.11
N CYS A 214 19.53 2.22 15.43
CA CYS A 214 18.30 1.84 16.13
C CYS A 214 17.03 2.47 15.51
N TRP A 215 17.11 3.72 15.03
CA TRP A 215 15.97 4.43 14.45
C TRP A 215 15.48 3.81 13.12
N ARG A 216 16.28 2.92 12.52
CA ARG A 216 15.93 2.16 11.30
C ARG A 216 15.34 0.79 11.59
N SER A 217 15.13 0.47 12.87
CA SER A 217 14.58 -0.81 13.32
C SER A 217 13.42 -0.62 14.29
N PRO A 218 12.28 -0.07 13.81
CA PRO A 218 11.12 0.10 14.66
C PRO A 218 10.54 -1.24 15.10
N ASN A 219 10.02 -1.27 16.33
CA ASN A 219 9.20 -2.37 16.79
C ASN A 219 7.77 -2.15 16.29
N VAL A 220 7.21 -3.15 15.65
CA VAL A 220 5.93 -3.10 14.97
C VAL A 220 4.95 -4.02 15.67
N ASN A 221 3.73 -3.55 15.89
CA ASN A 221 2.61 -4.36 16.36
C ASN A 221 1.59 -4.46 15.23
N TYR A 222 1.15 -5.67 14.91
CA TYR A 222 0.09 -5.92 13.94
C TYR A 222 -0.66 -7.20 14.33
N THR A 223 -1.82 -7.44 13.71
CA THR A 223 -2.55 -8.71 13.89
C THR A 223 -2.60 -9.49 12.59
N ILE A 224 -2.67 -10.81 12.70
CA ILE A 224 -3.06 -11.72 11.62
C ILE A 224 -4.25 -12.52 12.15
N GLY A 225 -5.43 -12.32 11.57
CA GLY A 225 -6.67 -12.87 12.12
C GLY A 225 -6.90 -12.36 13.55
N ASN A 226 -6.91 -13.28 14.51
CA ASN A 226 -7.04 -12.97 15.94
C ASN A 226 -5.70 -12.92 16.69
N ASP A 227 -4.60 -13.28 16.03
CA ASP A 227 -3.29 -13.40 16.66
C ASP A 227 -2.59 -12.05 16.66
N SER A 228 -2.06 -11.66 17.83
CA SER A 228 -1.25 -10.46 17.98
C SER A 228 0.21 -10.76 17.67
N VAL A 229 0.76 -10.02 16.71
CA VAL A 229 2.12 -10.19 16.23
C VAL A 229 2.94 -8.96 16.58
N PHE A 230 4.08 -9.21 17.22
CA PHE A 230 5.11 -8.22 17.47
C PHE A 230 6.30 -8.55 16.60
N ALA A 231 6.84 -7.57 15.88
CA ALA A 231 8.01 -7.80 15.04
C ALA A 231 8.98 -6.63 15.08
N ILE A 232 10.24 -6.88 14.77
CA ILE A 232 11.26 -5.82 14.62
C ILE A 232 11.55 -5.69 13.14
N ALA A 233 11.26 -4.53 12.55
CA ALA A 233 11.53 -4.29 11.13
C ALA A 233 13.00 -3.95 10.91
N ASP A 234 13.56 -4.32 9.77
CA ASP A 234 14.79 -3.77 9.23
C ASP A 234 14.42 -2.99 7.96
N CYS A 235 14.43 -1.66 8.08
CA CYS A 235 13.96 -0.79 7.01
C CYS A 235 14.90 -0.75 5.81
N ASP A 236 16.18 -1.06 5.99
CA ASP A 236 17.14 -1.12 4.89
C ASP A 236 16.98 -2.42 4.08
N ARG A 237 16.67 -3.54 4.76
CA ARG A 237 16.48 -4.86 4.14
C ARG A 237 15.03 -5.19 3.77
N GLN A 238 14.07 -4.41 4.26
CA GLN A 238 12.63 -4.67 4.11
C GLN A 238 12.23 -6.09 4.57
N VAL A 239 12.74 -6.49 5.74
CA VAL A 239 12.44 -7.78 6.41
C VAL A 239 12.08 -7.54 7.87
N PHE A 240 11.47 -8.53 8.51
CA PHE A 240 11.40 -8.58 9.97
C PHE A 240 12.57 -9.40 10.51
N THR A 241 13.42 -8.79 11.33
CA THR A 241 14.58 -9.47 11.94
C THR A 241 14.13 -10.48 12.99
N GLU A 242 13.06 -10.16 13.72
CA GLU A 242 12.40 -11.05 14.68
C GLU A 242 10.89 -10.90 14.58
N VAL A 243 10.18 -12.02 14.72
CA VAL A 243 8.71 -12.06 14.75
C VAL A 243 8.27 -12.91 15.93
N TRP A 244 7.37 -12.36 16.73
CA TRP A 244 6.89 -12.89 17.98
C TRP A 244 5.36 -12.96 17.96
N VAL A 245 4.80 -14.08 18.40
CA VAL A 245 3.35 -14.30 18.57
C VAL A 245 3.15 -14.84 19.99
N ASP A 246 2.27 -14.22 20.77
CA ASP A 246 2.02 -14.61 22.17
C ASP A 246 3.28 -14.75 23.04
N SER A 247 4.28 -13.88 22.81
CA SER A 247 5.60 -13.90 23.48
C SER A 247 6.52 -15.06 23.09
N GLU A 248 6.17 -15.87 22.10
CA GLU A 248 7.06 -16.87 21.51
C GLU A 248 7.63 -16.36 20.19
N MET A 249 8.94 -16.44 20.01
CA MET A 249 9.59 -16.07 18.75
C MET A 249 9.35 -17.17 17.71
N VAL A 250 8.56 -16.85 16.69
CA VAL A 250 8.16 -17.81 15.65
C VAL A 250 9.04 -17.74 14.41
N ALA A 251 9.71 -16.61 14.16
CA ALA A 251 10.61 -16.45 13.01
C ALA A 251 11.75 -15.46 13.27
N GLN A 252 12.84 -15.63 12.52
CA GLN A 252 13.97 -14.69 12.43
C GLN A 252 14.29 -14.43 10.95
N ASP A 253 14.72 -13.20 10.62
CA ASP A 253 15.03 -12.76 9.25
C ASP A 253 13.91 -13.10 8.24
N MET A 254 12.66 -12.87 8.64
CA MET A 254 11.48 -13.19 7.85
C MET A 254 11.24 -12.12 6.77
N ALA A 255 11.37 -12.52 5.51
CA ALA A 255 10.86 -11.74 4.39
C ALA A 255 9.32 -11.70 4.40
N PRO A 256 8.67 -10.61 3.95
CA PRO A 256 7.22 -10.53 3.93
C PRO A 256 6.62 -11.66 3.09
N GLN A 257 5.72 -12.44 3.70
CA GLN A 257 5.09 -13.61 3.05
C GLN A 257 3.85 -13.23 2.22
N SER A 258 3.34 -12.01 2.37
CA SER A 258 2.27 -11.45 1.55
C SER A 258 2.46 -9.96 1.35
N GLU A 259 1.72 -9.41 0.39
CA GLU A 259 1.69 -7.96 0.15
C GLU A 259 1.21 -7.19 1.38
N ALA A 260 0.24 -7.72 2.13
CA ALA A 260 -0.23 -7.09 3.37
C ALA A 260 0.87 -6.96 4.42
N ILE A 261 1.67 -8.02 4.60
CA ILE A 261 2.81 -8.02 5.51
C ILE A 261 3.91 -7.07 5.01
N ALA A 262 4.12 -6.98 3.69
CA ALA A 262 5.04 -6.00 3.10
C ALA A 262 4.58 -4.56 3.37
N GLN A 263 3.28 -4.28 3.29
CA GLN A 263 2.71 -2.96 3.61
C GLN A 263 2.90 -2.62 5.09
N VAL A 264 2.80 -3.58 6.01
CA VAL A 264 3.11 -3.37 7.44
C VAL A 264 4.55 -2.88 7.62
N ILE A 265 5.53 -3.55 6.98
CA ILE A 265 6.94 -3.13 7.03
C ILE A 265 7.09 -1.72 6.44
N SER A 266 6.52 -1.48 5.26
CA SER A 266 6.63 -0.20 4.57
C SER A 266 6.07 0.95 5.40
N LEU A 267 4.90 0.78 6.00
CA LEU A 267 4.25 1.82 6.80
C LEU A 267 5.05 2.10 8.09
N ALA A 268 5.47 1.05 8.80
CA ALA A 268 6.30 1.21 9.98
C ALA A 268 7.62 1.94 9.68
N CYS A 269 8.27 1.61 8.57
CA CYS A 269 9.51 2.25 8.15
C CYS A 269 9.32 3.70 7.69
N TYR A 270 8.20 3.99 7.02
CA TYR A 270 7.84 5.35 6.64
C TYR A 270 7.65 6.23 7.89
N ASP A 271 6.87 5.75 8.86
CA ASP A 271 6.63 6.46 10.11
C ASP A 271 7.93 6.65 10.92
N ALA A 272 8.79 5.63 10.97
CA ALA A 272 10.06 5.66 11.72
C ALA A 272 11.07 6.65 11.13
N LEU A 273 11.11 6.78 9.80
CA LEU A 273 12.05 7.63 9.09
C LEU A 273 11.51 9.05 8.86
N GLY A 274 10.24 9.32 9.20
CA GLY A 274 9.60 10.62 9.01
C GLY A 274 9.57 11.07 7.55
N LEU A 275 9.44 10.11 6.63
CA LEU A 275 9.34 10.36 5.19
C LEU A 275 7.92 10.77 4.79
#